data_AF-A0A101N8A2-F1
#
_entry.id   AF-A0A101N8A2-F1
#
_cell.length_a   1.000
_cell.length_b   1.000
_cell.length_c   1.000
_cell.angle_alpha   90.00
_cell.angle_beta   90.00
_cell.angle_gamma   90.00
#
_symmetry.space_group_name_H-M   'P 1'
#
loop_
_entity.id
_entity.type
_entity.pdbx_description
1 polymer ?
#
loop_
_entity_poly.entity_id
_entity_poly.type
_entity_poly.pdbx_seq_one_letter_code
_entity_poly.pdbx_strand_id
1 'polypeptide(L)'
;MGKERVLDRRSSRDRGEFRPEFLDAWILRRIADSPRWKDLFAEVPPAMRDYPADDVADLLKDAGLELTHYEPGLPPPFSRKKGTALTPGELAEMRTRFRRTWFASQAEVLGDRVEEFLDEALGTLVEAGKTDPHHARIVAHRPL
;
A
#
# COMPACT_ATOMS: atom_id res chain seq x y z
N MET A 1 -23.95 37.16 -10.41
CA MET A 1 -24.51 35.91 -10.99
C MET A 1 -23.36 35.18 -11.68
N GLY A 2 -22.70 34.16 -11.13
CA GLY A 2 -23.17 33.12 -10.21
C GLY A 2 -23.57 31.88 -11.01
N LYS A 3 -22.59 31.07 -11.46
CA LYS A 3 -22.78 29.66 -11.83
C LYS A 3 -21.53 28.87 -11.44
N GLU A 4 -21.54 28.43 -10.20
CA GLU A 4 -20.73 27.36 -9.64
C GLU A 4 -20.97 26.09 -10.46
N ARG A 5 -19.91 25.52 -11.04
CA ARG A 5 -19.95 24.14 -11.52
C ARG A 5 -19.57 23.26 -10.34
N VAL A 6 -20.61 22.76 -9.65
CA VAL A 6 -20.49 21.64 -8.72
C VAL A 6 -20.05 20.43 -9.53
N LEU A 7 -18.74 20.14 -9.52
CA LEU A 7 -18.21 18.86 -9.96
C LEU A 7 -18.63 17.83 -8.91
N ASP A 8 -19.65 17.06 -9.29
CA ASP A 8 -20.09 15.86 -8.60
C ASP A 8 -18.89 14.91 -8.42
N ARG A 9 -18.33 14.88 -7.20
CA ARG A 9 -17.28 13.95 -6.77
C ARG A 9 -17.86 12.63 -6.25
N ARG A 10 -19.07 12.25 -6.65
CA ARG A 10 -19.65 10.94 -6.34
C ARG A 10 -19.93 10.18 -7.62
N SER A 11 -18.96 9.36 -8.04
CA SER A 11 -19.15 8.02 -8.61
C SER A 11 -18.00 7.65 -9.55
N SER A 12 -16.89 7.21 -8.95
CA SER A 12 -15.89 6.38 -9.64
C SER A 12 -15.58 5.10 -8.85
N ARG A 13 -16.26 4.85 -7.72
CA ARG A 13 -16.04 3.65 -6.89
C ARG A 13 -16.74 2.39 -7.40
N ASP A 14 -17.71 2.50 -8.31
CA ASP A 14 -18.56 1.36 -8.73
C ASP A 14 -18.23 0.74 -10.09
N ARG A 15 -17.21 1.23 -10.79
CA ARG A 15 -16.73 0.59 -12.01
C ARG A 15 -15.34 0.05 -11.74
N GLY A 16 -15.19 -1.27 -11.80
CA GLY A 16 -13.90 -1.98 -11.75
C GLY A 16 -13.01 -1.67 -12.96
N GLU A 17 -12.87 -0.38 -13.31
CA GLU A 17 -11.94 0.12 -14.29
C GLU A 17 -10.54 0.04 -13.70
N PHE A 18 -9.76 -0.86 -14.28
CA PHE A 18 -8.33 -1.00 -14.10
C PHE A 18 -7.64 0.36 -14.26
N ARG A 19 -6.97 0.83 -13.21
CA ARG A 19 -6.10 2.00 -13.30
C ARG A 19 -4.62 1.61 -13.20
N PRO A 20 -3.76 2.10 -14.10
CA PRO A 20 -2.33 1.73 -14.16
C PRO A 20 -1.53 2.11 -12.90
N GLU A 21 -2.02 3.04 -12.08
CA GLU A 21 -1.48 3.38 -10.76
C GLU A 21 -1.67 2.28 -9.70
N PHE A 22 -2.56 1.30 -9.92
CA PHE A 22 -2.78 0.16 -9.02
C PHE A 22 -2.11 -1.13 -9.49
N LEU A 23 -1.08 -1.04 -10.34
CA LEU A 23 -0.40 -2.21 -10.90
C LEU A 23 0.17 -3.14 -9.81
N ASP A 24 0.62 -2.56 -8.69
CA ASP A 24 1.23 -3.27 -7.57
C ASP A 24 0.18 -4.15 -6.87
N ALA A 25 -1.04 -3.62 -6.71
CA ALA A 25 -2.19 -4.35 -6.20
C ALA A 25 -2.52 -5.57 -7.04
N TRP A 26 -2.45 -5.40 -8.36
CA TRP A 26 -2.77 -6.44 -9.30
C TRP A 26 -1.71 -7.55 -9.31
N ILE A 27 -0.42 -7.21 -9.17
CA ILE A 27 0.67 -8.19 -9.04
C ILE A 27 0.46 -9.04 -7.78
N LEU A 28 0.25 -8.41 -6.62
CA LEU A 28 0.04 -9.12 -5.36
C LEU A 28 -1.22 -10.00 -5.41
N ARG A 29 -2.30 -9.49 -6.02
CA ARG A 29 -3.52 -10.26 -6.22
C ARG A 29 -3.29 -11.48 -7.11
N ARG A 30 -2.56 -11.33 -8.22
CA ARG A 30 -2.23 -12.43 -9.12
C ARG A 30 -1.42 -13.53 -8.45
N ILE A 31 -0.49 -13.16 -7.56
CA ILE A 31 0.30 -14.13 -6.78
C ILE A 31 -0.62 -14.86 -5.80
N ALA A 32 -1.46 -14.13 -5.07
CA ALA A 32 -2.42 -14.72 -4.15
C ALA A 32 -3.43 -15.65 -4.84
N ASP A 33 -3.85 -15.34 -6.06
CA ASP A 33 -4.74 -16.18 -6.87
C ASP A 33 -4.03 -17.37 -7.55
N SER A 34 -2.70 -17.54 -7.35
CA SER A 34 -1.94 -18.64 -7.95
C SER A 34 -2.27 -19.99 -7.31
N PRO A 35 -2.07 -21.14 -8.00
CA PRO A 35 -2.35 -22.46 -7.44
C PRO A 35 -1.65 -22.75 -6.10
N ARG A 36 -0.54 -22.08 -5.81
CA ARG A 36 0.24 -22.26 -4.57
C ARG A 36 -0.39 -21.57 -3.35
N TRP A 37 -1.16 -20.51 -3.59
CA TRP A 37 -1.62 -19.58 -2.54
C TRP A 37 -3.14 -19.44 -2.47
N LYS A 38 -3.85 -19.69 -3.56
CA LYS A 38 -5.29 -19.43 -3.70
C LYS A 38 -6.15 -20.04 -2.60
N ASP A 39 -5.82 -21.24 -2.13
CA ASP A 39 -6.63 -21.95 -1.13
C ASP A 39 -6.42 -21.34 0.26
N LEU A 40 -5.23 -20.81 0.53
CA LEU A 40 -4.94 -20.06 1.76
C LEU A 40 -5.67 -18.71 1.77
N PHE A 41 -5.72 -18.02 0.63
CA PHE A 41 -6.40 -16.73 0.52
C PHE A 41 -7.92 -16.82 0.28
N ALA A 42 -8.50 -18.01 0.19
CA ALA A 42 -9.91 -18.20 -0.09
C ALA A 42 -10.81 -17.61 1.03
N GLU A 43 -10.37 -17.71 2.29
CA GLU A 43 -11.12 -17.23 3.46
C GLU A 43 -10.88 -15.73 3.74
N VAL A 44 -9.70 -15.23 3.39
CA VAL A 44 -9.33 -13.82 3.58
C VAL A 44 -8.69 -13.31 2.30
N PRO A 45 -9.48 -12.80 1.35
CA PRO A 45 -8.96 -12.23 0.12
C PRO A 45 -7.91 -11.14 0.43
N PRO A 46 -6.84 -11.04 -0.40
CA PRO A 46 -5.91 -9.93 -0.28
C PRO A 46 -6.67 -8.63 -0.45
N ALA A 47 -6.53 -7.73 0.52
CA ALA A 47 -7.19 -6.43 0.50
C ALA A 47 -6.13 -5.34 0.64
N MET A 48 -6.00 -4.52 -0.41
CA MET A 48 -5.29 -3.25 -0.27
C MET A 48 -6.18 -2.32 0.51
N ARG A 49 -5.67 -1.81 1.63
CA ARG A 49 -6.22 -0.58 2.19
C ARG A 49 -5.25 0.54 1.86
N ASP A 50 -5.68 1.38 0.93
CA ASP A 50 -5.02 2.65 0.69
C ASP A 50 -5.54 3.65 1.71
N TYR A 51 -4.63 4.39 2.33
CA TYR A 51 -4.95 5.42 3.31
C TYR A 51 -4.30 6.72 2.81
N PRO A 52 -5.02 7.51 1.99
CA PRO A 52 -4.50 8.76 1.46
C PRO A 52 -3.99 9.65 2.59
N ALA A 53 -2.82 10.26 2.41
CA ALA A 53 -2.17 11.05 3.45
C ALA A 53 -3.04 12.22 3.94
N ASP A 54 -3.80 12.85 3.04
CA ASP A 54 -4.76 13.91 3.37
C ASP A 54 -5.88 13.39 4.28
N ASP A 55 -6.47 12.23 3.95
CA ASP A 55 -7.55 11.62 4.74
C ASP A 55 -7.06 11.26 6.16
N VAL A 56 -5.84 10.74 6.27
CA VAL A 56 -5.21 10.43 7.58
C VAL A 56 -4.92 11.72 8.35
N ALA A 57 -4.41 12.75 7.67
CA ALA A 57 -4.12 14.05 8.29
C ALA A 57 -5.39 14.70 8.86
N ASP A 58 -6.50 14.65 8.13
CA ASP A 58 -7.78 15.20 8.59
C ASP A 58 -8.36 14.41 9.76
N LEU A 59 -8.28 13.08 9.73
CA LEU A 59 -8.70 12.24 10.85
C LEU A 59 -7.92 12.55 12.14
N LEU A 60 -6.62 12.82 12.04
CA LEU A 60 -5.80 13.18 13.20
C LEU A 60 -6.19 14.56 13.77
N LYS A 61 -6.48 15.54 12.91
CA LYS A 61 -6.97 16.87 13.33
C LYS A 61 -8.34 16.76 14.01
N ASP A 62 -9.26 15.98 13.43
CA ASP A 62 -10.59 15.74 13.98
C ASP A 62 -10.53 15.04 15.34
N ALA A 63 -9.49 14.23 15.57
CA ALA A 63 -9.19 13.63 16.87
C ALA A 63 -8.57 14.62 17.89
N GLY A 64 -8.47 15.91 17.54
CA GLY A 64 -7.91 16.96 18.38
C GLY A 64 -6.38 16.95 18.46
N LEU A 65 -5.70 16.30 17.53
CA LEU A 65 -4.24 16.32 17.45
C LEU A 65 -3.76 17.49 16.57
N GLU A 66 -2.62 18.05 16.95
CA GLU A 66 -1.92 19.05 16.16
C GLU A 66 -0.87 18.38 15.30
N LEU A 67 -0.89 18.64 13.98
CA LEU A 67 0.11 18.14 13.05
C LEU A 67 1.35 19.05 13.11
N THR A 68 2.48 18.51 13.58
CA THR A 68 3.77 19.21 13.56
C THR A 68 4.58 18.93 12.31
N HIS A 69 4.23 17.89 11.55
CA HIS A 69 4.88 17.58 10.30
C HIS A 69 3.90 16.89 9.34
N TYR A 70 3.91 17.31 8.08
CA TYR A 70 3.10 16.74 7.01
C TYR A 70 3.88 16.75 5.69
N GLU A 71 4.22 15.56 5.19
CA GLU A 71 4.96 15.35 3.95
C GLU A 71 4.33 14.19 3.16
N PRO A 72 3.30 14.45 2.32
CA PRO A 72 2.54 13.41 1.63
C PRO A 72 3.21 12.83 0.37
N GLY A 73 4.31 13.44 -0.06
CA GLY A 73 5.02 13.09 -1.29
C GLY A 73 6.44 12.63 -1.02
N LEU A 74 6.66 11.83 0.02
CA LEU A 74 7.99 11.30 0.29
C LEU A 74 8.44 10.45 -0.90
N PRO A 75 9.68 10.68 -1.41
CA PRO A 75 10.20 9.86 -2.48
C PRO A 75 10.24 8.40 -2.02
N PRO A 76 9.91 7.44 -2.89
CA PRO A 76 9.99 6.04 -2.53
C PRO A 76 11.45 5.73 -2.14
N PRO A 77 11.68 5.11 -0.96
CA PRO A 77 13.03 4.85 -0.45
C PRO A 77 13.82 3.89 -1.34
N PHE A 78 13.13 3.12 -2.19
CA PHE A 78 13.72 2.12 -3.08
C PHE A 78 13.51 2.45 -4.57
N SER A 79 13.16 3.70 -4.91
CA SER A 79 12.93 4.12 -6.30
C SER A 79 14.20 3.92 -7.13
N ARG A 80 14.21 2.82 -7.89
CA ARG A 80 15.31 2.42 -8.77
C ARG A 80 14.78 2.01 -10.13
N LYS A 81 15.67 2.05 -11.12
CA LYS A 81 15.36 1.60 -12.48
C LYS A 81 14.98 0.11 -12.46
N LYS A 82 13.98 -0.26 -13.28
CA LYS A 82 13.55 -1.65 -13.50
C LYS A 82 14.75 -2.60 -13.68
N GLY A 83 14.72 -3.75 -13.01
CA GLY A 83 15.76 -4.78 -13.09
C GLY A 83 16.98 -4.54 -12.21
N THR A 84 16.98 -3.50 -11.37
CA THR A 84 18.03 -3.32 -10.35
C THR A 84 17.70 -4.20 -9.13
N ALA A 85 18.61 -5.12 -8.78
CA ALA A 85 18.47 -5.91 -7.58
C ALA A 85 18.51 -5.02 -6.32
N LEU A 86 17.66 -5.37 -5.35
CA LEU A 86 17.74 -4.79 -4.01
C LEU A 86 18.93 -5.38 -3.27
N THR A 87 19.57 -4.57 -2.43
CA THR A 87 20.54 -5.09 -1.46
C THR A 87 19.82 -5.95 -0.41
N PRO A 88 20.52 -6.87 0.28
CA PRO A 88 19.92 -7.66 1.36
C PRO A 88 19.27 -6.81 2.46
N GLY A 89 19.85 -5.66 2.78
CA GLY A 89 19.30 -4.72 3.77
C GLY A 89 17.98 -4.07 3.31
N GLU A 90 17.90 -3.67 2.04
CA GLU A 90 16.68 -3.10 1.46
C GLU A 90 15.56 -4.14 1.37
N LEU A 91 15.90 -5.38 1.00
CA LEU A 91 14.93 -6.47 0.98
C LEU A 91 14.37 -6.75 2.39
N ALA A 92 15.23 -6.74 3.42
CA ALA A 92 14.80 -6.90 4.81
C ALA A 92 13.90 -5.73 5.29
N GLU A 93 14.22 -4.51 4.89
CA GLU A 93 13.38 -3.34 5.19
C GLU A 93 12.03 -3.43 4.47
N MET A 94 12.01 -3.80 3.19
CA MET A 94 10.78 -4.02 2.44
C MET A 94 9.91 -5.11 3.05
N ARG A 95 10.47 -6.27 3.43
CA ARG A 95 9.74 -7.31 4.18
C ARG A 95 9.08 -6.75 5.43
N THR A 96 9.82 -5.95 6.20
CA THR A 96 9.31 -5.31 7.43
C THR A 96 8.15 -4.37 7.14
N ARG A 97 8.26 -3.55 6.09
CA ARG A 97 7.21 -2.60 5.68
C ARG A 97 5.96 -3.32 5.16
N PHE A 98 6.12 -4.36 4.34
CA PHE A 98 5.02 -5.17 3.82
C PHE A 98 4.23 -5.84 4.95
N ARG A 99 4.92 -6.43 5.94
CA ARG A 99 4.29 -6.99 7.14
C ARG A 99 3.39 -5.99 7.87
N ARG A 100 3.82 -4.74 7.98
CA ARG A 100 3.13 -3.69 8.76
C ARG A 100 1.97 -3.01 8.03
N THR A 101 2.05 -2.92 6.71
CA THR A 101 1.11 -2.11 5.90
C THR A 101 0.11 -2.94 5.13
N TRP A 102 0.56 -4.08 4.58
CA TRP A 102 -0.22 -4.95 3.72
C TRP A 102 -0.73 -6.19 4.43
N PHE A 103 0.10 -6.76 5.31
CA PHE A 103 0.00 -8.16 5.70
C PHE A 103 -0.60 -8.40 7.07
N ALA A 104 -1.02 -7.37 7.83
CA ALA A 104 -1.42 -7.59 9.23
C ALA A 104 -2.55 -8.64 9.37
N SER A 105 -3.62 -8.54 8.56
CA SER A 105 -4.72 -9.52 8.57
C SER A 105 -4.42 -10.81 7.79
N GLN A 106 -3.60 -10.73 6.74
CA GLN A 106 -3.29 -11.86 5.86
C GLN A 106 -2.17 -12.75 6.41
N ALA A 107 -1.32 -12.21 7.28
CA ALA A 107 -0.24 -12.94 7.92
C ALA A 107 -0.77 -14.02 8.86
N GLU A 108 -1.90 -13.78 9.53
CA GLU A 108 -2.54 -14.78 10.40
C GLU A 108 -2.96 -16.03 9.60
N VAL A 109 -3.50 -15.83 8.40
CA VAL A 109 -3.96 -16.92 7.53
C VAL A 109 -2.81 -17.66 6.86
N LEU A 110 -1.76 -16.95 6.48
CA LEU A 110 -0.56 -17.55 5.90
C LEU A 110 0.26 -18.35 6.93
N GLY A 111 0.15 -18.03 8.22
CA GLY A 111 0.85 -18.71 9.30
C GLY A 111 2.36 -18.79 9.05
N ASP A 112 2.91 -20.01 9.10
CA ASP A 112 4.34 -20.25 8.89
C ASP A 112 4.81 -19.96 7.46
N ARG A 113 3.89 -19.82 6.49
CA ARG A 113 4.20 -19.60 5.08
C ARG A 113 4.28 -18.11 4.69
N VAL A 114 4.18 -17.20 5.65
CA VAL A 114 4.28 -15.75 5.42
C VAL A 114 5.59 -15.37 4.70
N GLU A 115 6.72 -15.93 5.13
CA GLU A 115 8.02 -15.57 4.53
C GLU A 115 8.15 -16.04 3.09
N GLU A 116 7.68 -17.26 2.80
CA GLU A 116 7.66 -17.78 1.43
C GLU A 116 6.81 -16.90 0.50
N PHE A 117 5.65 -16.43 0.99
CA PHE A 117 4.80 -15.54 0.21
C PHE A 117 5.48 -14.19 0.00
N LEU A 118 6.05 -13.60 1.06
CA LEU A 118 6.73 -12.31 0.97
C LEU A 118 7.92 -12.37 0.00
N ASP A 119 8.64 -13.47 -0.05
CA ASP A 119 9.75 -13.65 -0.98
C ASP A 119 9.29 -13.72 -2.43
N GLU A 120 8.22 -14.47 -2.72
CA GLU A 120 7.62 -14.54 -4.05
C GLU A 120 7.03 -13.19 -4.49
N ALA A 121 6.35 -12.50 -3.58
CA ALA A 121 5.75 -11.20 -3.81
C ALA A 121 6.81 -10.12 -4.08
N LEU A 122 7.80 -10.00 -3.21
CA LEU A 122 8.86 -9.01 -3.35
C LEU A 122 9.73 -9.29 -4.58
N GLY A 123 10.04 -10.56 -4.86
CA GLY A 123 10.74 -10.94 -6.08
C GLY A 123 10.00 -10.48 -7.33
N THR A 124 8.71 -10.77 -7.42
CA THR A 124 7.87 -10.37 -8.55
C THR A 124 7.77 -8.85 -8.70
N LEU A 125 7.63 -8.12 -7.59
CA LEU A 125 7.58 -6.66 -7.59
C LEU A 125 8.90 -6.03 -8.03
N VAL A 126 10.04 -6.56 -7.59
CA VAL A 126 11.38 -6.11 -8.01
C VAL A 126 11.59 -6.33 -9.51
N GLU A 127 11.22 -7.50 -10.02
CA GLU A 127 11.28 -7.82 -11.46
C GLU A 127 10.41 -6.86 -12.29
N ALA A 128 9.23 -6.51 -11.77
CA ALA A 128 8.33 -5.55 -12.39
C ALA A 128 8.82 -4.09 -12.29
N GLY A 129 9.84 -3.80 -11.48
CA GLY A 129 10.27 -2.43 -11.17
C GLY A 129 9.23 -1.67 -10.35
N LYS A 130 8.49 -2.38 -9.50
CA LYS A 130 7.37 -1.91 -8.69
C LYS A 130 7.68 -2.00 -7.19
N THR A 131 8.77 -1.35 -6.80
CA THR A 131 9.27 -1.32 -5.41
C THR A 131 8.87 -0.05 -4.67
N ASP A 132 7.94 0.73 -5.24
CA ASP A 132 7.72 2.13 -4.91
C ASP A 132 6.32 2.38 -4.39
N PRO A 133 5.95 1.85 -3.21
CA PRO A 133 4.71 2.26 -2.58
C PRO A 133 4.79 3.77 -2.29
N HIS A 134 3.68 4.46 -2.49
CA HIS A 134 3.55 5.87 -2.10
C HIS A 134 3.81 6.00 -0.59
N HIS A 135 4.63 6.97 -0.21
CA HIS A 135 4.96 7.22 1.19
C HIS A 135 4.55 8.62 1.60
N ALA A 136 4.08 8.71 2.83
CA ALA A 136 3.82 9.97 3.52
C ALA A 136 4.43 9.92 4.92
N ARG A 137 4.88 11.07 5.42
CA ARG A 137 5.23 11.25 6.82
C ARG A 137 4.28 12.23 7.46
N ILE A 138 3.66 11.79 8.54
CA ILE A 138 2.77 12.60 9.37
C ILE A 138 3.25 12.48 10.81
N VAL A 139 3.53 13.61 11.46
CA VAL A 139 3.83 13.66 12.90
C VAL A 139 2.79 14.54 13.55
N ALA A 140 2.15 14.01 14.59
CA ALA A 140 1.12 14.70 15.34
C ALA A 140 1.36 14.55 16.84
N HIS A 141 0.95 15.54 17.63
CA HIS A 141 0.93 15.43 19.09
C HIS A 141 -0.40 15.92 19.65
N ARG A 142 -0.66 15.54 20.90
CA ARG A 142 -1.77 16.13 21.65
C ARG A 142 -1.35 17.51 22.14
N PRO A 143 -2.14 18.57 21.90
CA PRO A 143 -1.91 19.85 22.53
C PRO A 143 -2.09 19.73 24.05
N LEU A 144 -1.23 20.40 24.82
CA LEU A 144 -1.28 20.44 26.28
C LEU A 144 -2.41 21.34 26.79
#